data_AF-A0A3D2V419-F1
#
_entry.id   AF-A0A3D2V419-F1
#
_cell.length_a   1.000
_cell.length_b   1.000
_cell.length_c   1.000
_cell.angle_alpha   90.00
_cell.angle_beta   90.00
_cell.angle_gamma   90.00
#
_symmetry.space_group_name_H-M   'P 1'
#
loop_
_entity.id
_entity.type
_entity.pdbx_description
1 polymer ?
#
loop_
_entity_poly.entity_id
_entity_poly.type
_entity_poly.pdbx_seq_one_letter_code
_entity_poly.pdbx_strand_id
1 'polypeptide(L)'
;FLAIRFQELGWSMKEMHRLIMFSSTYRMSSEWNQEYDARDPENKLIWRMPRRRLSAEEIRDALLAVGNNIDLSFGGTLLPTPNRAYVTSTANVDVKVYETRRRSIYLPVVRSALYSMFQVFDFAEPSVPQGQRQTTNIASQALFIMNSKIVIEQAEALAQDVLTDESMEDEARVDKLFMKLFGRVARDGERLSCLSHIDQYQKALAESDVPAEVHVATSWQSLCRALLASNEFIYLD
;
A
#
# COMPACT_ATOMS: atom_id res chain seq x y z
N PHE A 1 -13.74 27.28 -17.67
CA PHE A 1 -12.27 27.35 -17.56
C PHE A 1 -11.60 26.04 -18.01
N LEU A 2 -11.76 24.91 -17.32
CA LEU A 2 -11.05 23.66 -17.66
C LEU A 2 -11.33 23.14 -19.08
N ALA A 3 -12.59 23.15 -19.53
CA ALA A 3 -12.92 22.73 -20.90
C ALA A 3 -12.21 23.56 -21.98
N ILE A 4 -12.07 24.88 -21.75
CA ILE A 4 -11.36 25.79 -22.66
C ILE A 4 -9.86 25.47 -22.64
N ARG A 5 -9.26 25.31 -21.45
CA ARG A 5 -7.86 24.91 -21.31
C ARG A 5 -7.57 23.56 -21.95
N PHE A 6 -8.52 22.61 -21.91
CA PHE A 6 -8.35 21.31 -22.55
C PHE A 6 -8.19 21.43 -24.05
N GLN A 7 -9.05 22.25 -24.67
CA GLN A 7 -9.00 22.54 -26.09
C GLN A 7 -7.70 23.29 -26.46
N GLU A 8 -7.31 24.30 -25.67
CA GLU A 8 -6.06 25.05 -25.87
C GLU A 8 -4.80 24.17 -25.74
N LEU A 9 -4.82 23.17 -24.85
CA LEU A 9 -3.75 22.19 -24.66
C LEU A 9 -3.79 21.04 -25.68
N GLY A 10 -4.56 21.19 -26.76
CA GLY A 10 -4.64 20.20 -27.84
C GLY A 10 -5.28 18.88 -27.43
N TRP A 11 -6.25 18.92 -26.50
CA TRP A 11 -6.95 17.73 -25.99
C TRP A 11 -6.03 16.72 -25.29
N SER A 12 -4.86 17.17 -24.80
CA SER A 12 -3.92 16.32 -24.07
C SER A 12 -4.37 16.03 -22.64
N MET A 13 -4.77 14.78 -22.38
CA MET A 13 -5.13 14.32 -21.03
C MET A 13 -3.97 14.46 -20.04
N LYS A 14 -2.74 14.24 -20.51
CA LYS A 14 -1.54 14.32 -19.65
C LYS A 14 -1.29 15.76 -19.18
N GLU A 15 -1.45 16.74 -20.07
CA GLU A 15 -1.31 18.15 -19.69
C GLU A 15 -2.46 18.60 -18.78
N MET A 16 -3.68 18.10 -19.00
CA MET A 16 -4.79 18.35 -18.08
C MET A 16 -4.53 17.81 -16.68
N HIS A 17 -4.03 16.56 -16.57
CA HIS A 17 -3.65 16.00 -15.27
C HIS A 17 -2.55 16.82 -14.59
N ARG A 18 -1.51 17.22 -15.33
CA ARG A 18 -0.44 18.08 -14.80
C ARG A 18 -0.99 19.41 -14.27
N LEU A 19 -1.89 20.05 -15.01
CA LEU A 19 -2.51 21.32 -14.59
C LEU A 19 -3.25 21.16 -13.26
N ILE A 20 -4.03 20.08 -13.11
CA ILE A 20 -4.76 19.79 -11.86
C ILE A 20 -3.78 19.49 -10.73
N MET A 21 -2.81 18.60 -10.96
CA MET A 21 -1.84 18.17 -9.96
C MET A 21 -0.91 19.31 -9.48
N PHE A 22 -0.65 20.31 -10.33
CA PHE A 22 0.14 21.49 -9.97
C PHE A 22 -0.69 22.65 -9.39
N SER A 23 -2.02 22.53 -9.30
CA SER A 23 -2.83 23.52 -8.60
C SER A 23 -2.41 23.65 -7.13
N SER A 24 -2.64 24.81 -6.53
CA SER A 24 -2.42 24.99 -5.09
C SER A 24 -3.31 24.05 -4.29
N THR A 25 -4.58 23.92 -4.69
CA THR A 25 -5.59 23.07 -4.05
C THR A 25 -5.19 21.60 -4.01
N TYR A 26 -4.68 21.04 -5.12
CA TYR A 26 -4.25 19.63 -5.15
C TYR A 26 -3.00 19.37 -4.29
N ARG A 27 -2.15 20.38 -4.08
CA ARG A 27 -0.91 20.29 -3.30
C ARG A 27 -1.07 20.73 -1.85
N MET A 28 -2.29 20.96 -1.38
CA MET A 28 -2.53 21.33 0.02
C MET A 28 -2.19 20.15 0.94
N SER A 29 -1.72 20.48 2.14
CA SER A 29 -1.52 19.49 3.20
C SER A 29 -2.87 19.02 3.76
N SER A 30 -2.91 17.80 4.33
CA SER A 30 -4.03 17.33 5.17
C SER A 30 -3.94 17.79 6.63
N GLU A 31 -2.94 18.61 6.98
CA GLU A 31 -2.74 19.14 8.34
C GLU A 31 -3.98 19.84 8.88
N TRP A 32 -4.28 19.56 10.15
CA TRP A 32 -5.43 20.11 10.83
C TRP A 32 -5.13 21.50 11.38
N ASN A 33 -6.10 22.41 11.25
CA ASN A 33 -6.03 23.76 11.79
C ASN A 33 -7.35 24.10 12.50
N GLN A 34 -7.26 24.46 13.77
CA GLN A 34 -8.42 24.73 14.63
C GLN A 34 -9.31 25.87 14.11
N GLU A 35 -8.72 26.94 13.56
CA GLU A 35 -9.47 28.10 13.09
C GLU A 35 -10.30 27.77 11.83
N TYR A 36 -9.70 27.02 10.91
CA TYR A 36 -10.38 26.60 9.68
C TYR A 36 -11.44 25.53 9.94
N ASP A 37 -11.13 24.58 10.84
CA ASP A 37 -12.08 23.56 11.26
C ASP A 37 -13.32 24.17 11.93
N ALA A 38 -13.15 25.22 12.74
CA ALA A 38 -14.29 25.93 13.35
C ALA A 38 -15.19 26.65 12.33
N ARG A 39 -14.67 27.01 11.15
CA ARG A 39 -15.42 27.72 10.09
C ARG A 39 -16.01 26.78 9.05
N ASP A 40 -15.31 25.72 8.69
CA ASP A 40 -15.71 24.72 7.70
C ASP A 40 -15.33 23.31 8.15
N PRO A 41 -16.01 22.74 9.16
CA PRO A 41 -15.70 21.41 9.68
C PRO A 41 -15.81 20.30 8.61
N GLU A 42 -16.72 20.48 7.65
CA GLU A 42 -16.97 19.53 6.57
C GLU A 42 -15.98 19.67 5.39
N ASN A 43 -15.05 20.63 5.46
CA ASN A 43 -14.06 20.91 4.41
C ASN A 43 -14.69 21.14 3.02
N LYS A 44 -15.87 21.77 2.95
CA LYS A 44 -16.59 22.07 1.70
C LYS A 44 -15.83 23.04 0.80
N LEU A 45 -15.08 23.96 1.40
CA LEU A 45 -14.27 24.94 0.69
C LEU A 45 -12.86 24.44 0.39
N ILE A 46 -12.53 23.21 0.76
CA ILE A 46 -11.23 22.55 0.54
C ILE A 46 -10.09 23.41 1.11
N TRP A 47 -10.11 23.60 2.44
CA TRP A 47 -9.01 24.27 3.16
C TRP A 47 -7.88 23.31 3.54
N ARG A 48 -8.07 22.00 3.33
CA ARG A 48 -7.04 20.95 3.41
C ARG A 48 -7.33 19.84 2.41
N MET A 49 -6.32 19.04 2.08
CA MET A 49 -6.52 17.81 1.33
C MET A 49 -7.32 16.80 2.18
N PRO A 50 -8.37 16.15 1.65
CA PRO A 50 -9.03 15.07 2.35
C PRO A 50 -8.13 13.84 2.35
N ARG A 51 -7.94 13.24 3.54
CA ARG A 51 -7.25 11.96 3.67
C ARG A 51 -7.91 10.91 2.80
N ARG A 52 -7.11 10.22 2.00
CA ARG A 52 -7.60 9.21 1.05
C ARG A 52 -7.07 7.84 1.41
N ARG A 53 -7.97 6.89 1.67
CA ARG A 53 -7.59 5.48 1.80
C ARG A 53 -7.22 4.90 0.44
N LEU A 54 -6.16 4.09 0.42
CA LEU A 54 -5.77 3.32 -0.75
C LEU A 54 -6.84 2.28 -1.12
N SER A 55 -7.09 2.09 -2.42
CA SER A 55 -7.97 1.03 -2.92
C SER A 55 -7.28 -0.34 -2.84
N ALA A 56 -8.04 -1.43 -3.00
CA ALA A 56 -7.50 -2.79 -2.99
C ALA A 56 -6.28 -2.99 -3.91
N GLU A 57 -6.34 -2.45 -5.13
CA GLU A 57 -5.27 -2.53 -6.11
C GLU A 57 -4.04 -1.73 -5.67
N GLU A 58 -4.27 -0.53 -5.11
CA GLU A 58 -3.22 0.35 -4.62
C GLU A 58 -2.51 -0.25 -3.39
N ILE A 59 -3.26 -0.86 -2.46
CA ILE A 59 -2.69 -1.53 -1.28
C ILE A 59 -1.77 -2.67 -1.73
N ARG A 60 -2.22 -3.52 -2.66
CA ARG A 60 -1.41 -4.62 -3.18
C ARG A 60 -0.17 -4.12 -3.90
N ASP A 61 -0.32 -3.14 -4.79
CA ASP A 61 0.81 -2.59 -5.54
C ASP A 61 1.80 -1.86 -4.61
N ALA A 62 1.31 -1.17 -3.57
CA ALA A 62 2.16 -0.55 -2.55
C ALA A 62 2.98 -1.60 -1.78
N LEU A 63 2.36 -2.69 -1.32
CA LEU A 63 3.06 -3.80 -0.67
C LEU A 63 4.18 -4.37 -1.56
N LEU A 64 3.88 -4.64 -2.84
CA LEU A 64 4.88 -5.16 -3.77
C LEU A 64 5.98 -4.13 -4.07
N ALA A 65 5.65 -2.85 -4.15
CA ALA A 65 6.60 -1.79 -4.44
C ALA A 65 7.60 -1.61 -3.29
N VAL A 66 7.13 -1.58 -2.03
CA VAL A 66 8.02 -1.40 -0.88
C VAL A 66 8.94 -2.60 -0.65
N GLY A 67 8.51 -3.81 -1.01
CA GLY A 67 9.36 -5.00 -1.01
C GLY A 67 10.30 -5.12 -2.23
N ASN A 68 10.39 -4.11 -3.11
CA ASN A 68 11.13 -4.15 -4.38
C ASN A 68 10.73 -5.34 -5.29
N ASN A 69 9.50 -5.84 -5.14
CA ASN A 69 9.00 -7.03 -5.80
C ASN A 69 7.96 -6.72 -6.90
N ILE A 70 7.70 -5.45 -7.22
CA ILE A 70 6.71 -5.09 -8.24
C ILE A 70 7.30 -5.21 -9.66
N ASP A 71 6.62 -5.96 -10.53
CA ASP A 71 6.92 -6.01 -11.96
C ASP A 71 6.13 -4.93 -12.72
N LEU A 72 6.86 -3.96 -13.27
CA LEU A 72 6.35 -2.81 -14.02
C LEU A 72 6.21 -3.05 -15.54
N SER A 73 6.48 -4.26 -16.04
CA SER A 73 6.46 -4.51 -17.49
C SER A 73 5.06 -4.28 -18.06
N PHE A 74 4.96 -3.59 -19.20
CA PHE A 74 3.67 -3.19 -19.76
C PHE A 74 3.01 -4.30 -20.59
N GLY A 75 1.68 -4.40 -20.48
CA GLY A 75 0.86 -5.30 -21.31
C GLY A 75 0.98 -6.76 -20.93
N GLY A 76 0.66 -7.66 -21.87
CA GLY A 76 0.64 -9.10 -21.65
C GLY A 76 -0.64 -9.60 -20.95
N THR A 77 -0.78 -10.93 -20.90
CA THR A 77 -1.89 -11.61 -20.23
C THR A 77 -1.33 -12.53 -19.15
N LEU A 78 -1.96 -12.51 -17.98
CA LEU A 78 -1.69 -13.46 -16.90
C LEU A 78 -2.67 -14.62 -16.89
N LEU A 79 -3.69 -14.59 -17.75
CA LEU A 79 -4.57 -15.73 -17.96
C LEU A 79 -3.82 -16.74 -18.83
N PRO A 80 -3.47 -17.93 -18.29
CA PRO A 80 -2.84 -18.98 -19.06
C PRO A 80 -3.85 -19.70 -19.96
N THR A 81 -5.14 -19.45 -19.77
CA THR A 81 -6.23 -20.13 -20.46
C THR A 81 -6.66 -19.38 -21.73
N PRO A 82 -6.96 -20.11 -22.83
CA PRO A 82 -7.53 -19.51 -24.02
C PRO A 82 -8.95 -18.97 -23.76
N ASN A 83 -9.44 -18.12 -24.67
CA ASN A 83 -10.76 -17.49 -24.55
C ASN A 83 -11.87 -18.51 -24.24
N ARG A 84 -12.69 -18.20 -23.23
CA ARG A 84 -13.85 -18.99 -22.74
C ARG A 84 -13.50 -20.31 -22.00
N ALA A 85 -12.24 -20.69 -21.89
CA ALA A 85 -11.84 -21.89 -21.13
C ALA A 85 -11.83 -21.69 -19.60
N TYR A 86 -11.91 -20.44 -19.13
CA TYR A 86 -12.08 -20.10 -17.70
C TYR A 86 -13.53 -20.14 -17.21
N VAL A 87 -14.50 -20.42 -18.10
CA VAL A 87 -15.92 -20.57 -17.76
C VAL A 87 -16.17 -22.04 -17.41
N THR A 88 -15.48 -22.55 -16.40
CA THR A 88 -15.84 -23.84 -15.81
C THR A 88 -17.04 -23.61 -14.90
N SER A 89 -18.09 -24.40 -15.12
CA SER A 89 -19.25 -24.44 -14.23
C SER A 89 -18.74 -24.67 -12.81
N THR A 90 -18.92 -23.67 -11.94
CA THR A 90 -18.68 -23.75 -10.48
C THR A 90 -17.24 -24.06 -10.04
N ALA A 91 -16.61 -23.03 -9.46
CA ALA A 91 -15.48 -23.09 -8.53
C ALA A 91 -14.08 -23.38 -9.10
N ASN A 92 -13.13 -22.58 -8.60
CA ASN A 92 -11.68 -22.72 -8.71
C ASN A 92 -11.04 -22.34 -10.05
N VAL A 93 -10.98 -21.02 -10.31
CA VAL A 93 -9.82 -20.48 -11.04
C VAL A 93 -8.59 -20.68 -10.16
N ASP A 94 -7.54 -21.26 -10.73
CA ASP A 94 -6.29 -21.55 -10.05
C ASP A 94 -5.75 -20.29 -9.35
N VAL A 95 -5.61 -20.35 -8.02
CA VAL A 95 -5.14 -19.24 -7.18
C VAL A 95 -3.72 -18.83 -7.58
N LYS A 96 -2.95 -19.73 -8.20
CA LYS A 96 -1.60 -19.44 -8.72
C LYS A 96 -1.55 -18.26 -9.68
N VAL A 97 -2.65 -17.95 -10.40
CA VAL A 97 -2.71 -16.78 -11.28
C VAL A 97 -2.54 -15.47 -10.50
N TYR A 98 -2.91 -15.46 -9.22
CA TYR A 98 -2.78 -14.30 -8.33
C TYR A 98 -1.48 -14.28 -7.52
N GLU A 99 -0.73 -15.38 -7.47
CA GLU A 99 0.63 -15.45 -6.91
C GLU A 99 1.64 -14.89 -7.91
N THR A 100 1.55 -13.58 -8.18
CA THR A 100 2.35 -12.88 -9.17
C THR A 100 2.83 -11.53 -8.65
N ARG A 101 3.94 -11.06 -9.18
CA ARG A 101 4.56 -9.75 -8.87
C ARG A 101 4.05 -8.62 -9.76
N ARG A 102 3.19 -8.94 -10.73
CA ARG A 102 2.63 -8.01 -11.70
C ARG A 102 1.74 -6.98 -11.02
N ARG A 103 1.76 -5.75 -11.55
CA ARG A 103 0.82 -4.69 -11.15
C ARG A 103 -0.63 -5.17 -11.18
N SER A 104 -1.40 -4.69 -10.21
CA SER A 104 -2.77 -5.13 -9.98
C SER A 104 -3.71 -4.88 -11.17
N ILE A 105 -3.40 -3.88 -12.00
CA ILE A 105 -4.12 -3.58 -13.25
C ILE A 105 -4.08 -4.73 -14.28
N TYR A 106 -3.09 -5.62 -14.20
CA TYR A 106 -2.94 -6.76 -15.11
C TYR A 106 -3.52 -8.06 -14.55
N LEU A 107 -3.97 -8.07 -13.30
CA LEU A 107 -4.60 -9.25 -12.71
C LEU A 107 -5.95 -9.50 -13.39
N PRO A 108 -6.27 -10.76 -13.71
CA PRO A 108 -7.58 -11.06 -14.26
C PRO A 108 -8.66 -10.88 -13.21
N VAL A 109 -9.79 -10.34 -13.64
CA VAL A 109 -10.99 -10.21 -12.80
C VAL A 109 -11.99 -11.27 -13.24
N VAL A 110 -12.10 -12.34 -12.43
CA VAL A 110 -13.06 -13.42 -12.68
C VAL A 110 -14.27 -13.23 -11.76
N ARG A 111 -15.45 -12.99 -12.34
CA ARG A 111 -16.68 -12.66 -11.60
C ARG A 111 -17.06 -13.68 -10.52
N SER A 112 -16.84 -14.97 -10.78
CA SER A 112 -17.17 -16.07 -9.85
C SER A 112 -16.05 -16.43 -8.87
N ALA A 113 -14.86 -15.84 -9.02
CA ALA A 113 -13.66 -16.21 -8.29
C ALA A 113 -12.71 -15.00 -8.15
N LEU A 114 -13.24 -13.92 -7.56
CA LEU A 114 -12.45 -12.73 -7.25
C LEU A 114 -11.29 -13.07 -6.33
N TYR A 115 -10.16 -12.39 -6.52
CA TYR A 115 -9.02 -12.52 -5.65
C TYR A 115 -9.39 -12.15 -4.20
N SER A 116 -9.03 -12.99 -3.23
CA SER A 116 -9.44 -12.84 -1.82
C SER A 116 -9.01 -11.51 -1.20
N MET A 117 -7.80 -11.02 -1.53
CA MET A 117 -7.36 -9.71 -1.06
C MET A 117 -8.26 -8.60 -1.60
N PHE A 118 -8.69 -8.68 -2.86
CA PHE A 118 -9.59 -7.68 -3.45
C PHE A 118 -10.97 -7.70 -2.78
N GLN A 119 -11.48 -8.89 -2.46
CA GLN A 119 -12.73 -9.02 -1.69
C GLN A 119 -12.62 -8.37 -0.30
N VAL A 120 -11.48 -8.50 0.37
CA VAL A 120 -11.26 -7.95 1.72
C VAL A 120 -11.22 -6.41 1.70
N PHE A 121 -10.61 -5.79 0.68
CA PHE A 121 -10.40 -4.34 0.59
C PHE A 121 -11.39 -3.62 -0.34
N ASP A 122 -12.66 -4.02 -0.31
CA ASP A 122 -13.78 -3.33 -0.96
C ASP A 122 -13.60 -3.15 -2.49
N PHE A 123 -12.99 -4.13 -3.16
CA PHE A 123 -12.92 -4.12 -4.62
C PHE A 123 -14.33 -4.08 -5.23
N ALA A 124 -14.47 -3.38 -6.35
CA ALA A 124 -15.77 -3.20 -6.98
C ALA A 124 -16.33 -4.54 -7.49
N GLU A 125 -17.60 -4.81 -7.21
CA GLU A 125 -18.26 -6.04 -7.67
C GLU A 125 -18.29 -6.09 -9.21
N PRO A 126 -17.54 -7.01 -9.85
CA PRO A 126 -17.35 -7.02 -11.31
C PRO A 126 -18.61 -7.41 -12.09
N SER A 127 -19.66 -7.85 -11.39
CA SER A 127 -20.94 -8.26 -11.98
C SER A 127 -21.95 -7.12 -12.08
N VAL A 128 -21.75 -6.00 -11.37
CA VAL A 128 -22.68 -4.86 -11.37
C VAL A 128 -21.97 -3.53 -11.65
N PRO A 129 -22.63 -2.58 -12.33
CA PRO A 129 -22.08 -1.23 -12.47
C PRO A 129 -21.97 -0.57 -11.09
N GLN A 130 -20.81 0.04 -10.82
CA GLN A 130 -20.56 0.75 -9.56
C GLN A 130 -20.05 2.16 -9.85
N GLY A 131 -20.88 3.16 -9.54
CA GLY A 131 -20.55 4.58 -9.75
C GLY A 131 -19.64 5.17 -8.67
N GLN A 132 -19.62 4.55 -7.48
CA GLN A 132 -18.77 4.95 -6.37
C GLN A 132 -18.19 3.72 -5.69
N ARG A 133 -16.87 3.69 -5.54
CA ARG A 133 -16.18 2.63 -4.80
C ARG A 133 -16.46 2.79 -3.31
N GLN A 134 -16.82 1.69 -2.66
CA GLN A 134 -16.99 1.67 -1.21
C GLN A 134 -15.63 1.65 -0.55
N THR A 135 -15.58 2.11 0.69
CA THR A 135 -14.36 2.11 1.49
C THR A 135 -14.77 1.86 2.93
N THR A 136 -14.43 0.69 3.43
CA THR A 136 -14.74 0.27 4.80
C THR A 136 -13.46 0.23 5.64
N ASN A 137 -13.64 0.26 6.96
CA ASN A 137 -12.57 0.10 7.92
C ASN A 137 -13.02 -0.92 8.97
N ILE A 138 -12.84 -2.20 8.64
CA ILE A 138 -13.30 -3.33 9.45
C ILE A 138 -12.14 -4.16 9.98
N ALA A 139 -12.35 -4.81 11.13
CA ALA A 139 -11.30 -5.56 11.82
C ALA A 139 -10.67 -6.67 10.96
N SER A 140 -11.43 -7.28 10.04
CA SER A 140 -10.92 -8.31 9.12
C SER A 140 -9.88 -7.76 8.14
N GLN A 141 -9.99 -6.51 7.72
CA GLN A 141 -8.97 -5.85 6.87
C GLN A 141 -7.66 -5.66 7.65
N ALA A 142 -7.74 -5.18 8.89
CA ALA A 142 -6.56 -5.04 9.76
C ALA A 142 -5.91 -6.40 10.03
N LEU A 143 -6.72 -7.42 10.35
CA LEU A 143 -6.25 -8.78 10.58
C LEU A 143 -5.58 -9.38 9.34
N PHE A 144 -6.09 -9.08 8.14
CA PHE A 144 -5.47 -9.48 6.88
C PHE A 144 -4.09 -8.86 6.72
N ILE A 145 -3.95 -7.54 6.93
CA ILE A 145 -2.64 -6.89 6.83
C ILE A 145 -1.67 -7.50 7.85
N MET A 146 -2.14 -7.76 9.06
CA MET A 146 -1.30 -8.38 10.07
C MET A 146 -0.86 -9.79 9.69
N ASN A 147 -1.69 -10.65 9.10
CA ASN A 147 -1.41 -12.10 9.03
C ASN A 147 -1.27 -12.69 7.63
N SER A 148 -1.53 -11.93 6.58
CA SER A 148 -1.49 -12.48 5.22
C SER A 148 -0.07 -12.81 4.77
N LYS A 149 0.04 -13.90 3.98
CA LYS A 149 1.30 -14.35 3.37
C LYS A 149 2.00 -13.23 2.60
N ILE A 150 1.26 -12.46 1.80
CA ILE A 150 1.83 -11.35 1.01
C ILE A 150 2.49 -10.31 1.92
N VAL A 151 1.87 -9.91 3.04
CA VAL A 151 2.48 -8.90 3.93
C VAL A 151 3.69 -9.47 4.64
N ILE A 152 3.66 -10.73 5.08
CA ILE A 152 4.81 -11.39 5.72
C ILE A 152 6.00 -11.47 4.75
N GLU A 153 5.77 -11.87 3.50
CA GLU A 153 6.80 -11.94 2.46
C GLU A 153 7.38 -10.56 2.12
N GLN A 154 6.53 -9.52 2.04
CA GLN A 154 7.03 -8.16 1.78
C GLN A 154 7.75 -7.57 2.98
N ALA A 155 7.33 -7.87 4.22
CA ALA A 155 8.04 -7.48 5.42
C ALA A 155 9.43 -8.13 5.51
N GLU A 156 9.55 -9.39 5.10
CA GLU A 156 10.83 -10.09 5.02
C GLU A 156 11.76 -9.47 3.97
N ALA A 157 11.25 -9.25 2.76
CA ALA A 157 12.02 -8.60 1.69
C ALA A 157 12.47 -7.19 2.08
N LEU A 158 11.62 -6.45 2.78
CA LEU A 158 11.94 -5.11 3.28
C LEU A 158 13.02 -5.14 4.37
N ALA A 159 12.94 -6.08 5.32
CA ALA A 159 13.97 -6.25 6.34
C ALA A 159 15.33 -6.61 5.72
N GLN A 160 15.35 -7.53 4.75
CA GLN A 160 16.57 -7.91 4.02
C GLN A 160 17.19 -6.70 3.28
N ASP A 161 16.37 -5.88 2.60
CA ASP A 161 16.82 -4.69 1.87
C ASP A 161 17.45 -3.61 2.79
N VAL A 162 16.95 -3.48 4.02
CA VAL A 162 17.48 -2.54 5.00
C VAL A 162 18.74 -3.09 5.68
N LEU A 163 18.83 -4.40 5.87
CA LEU A 163 19.99 -5.08 6.46
C LEU A 163 21.13 -5.35 5.48
N THR A 164 20.90 -5.20 4.16
CA THR A 164 21.93 -5.43 3.14
C THR A 164 23.16 -4.53 3.32
N ASP A 165 22.96 -3.31 3.84
CA ASP A 165 24.07 -2.41 4.17
C ASP A 165 24.48 -2.59 5.63
N GLU A 166 25.49 -3.43 5.86
CA GLU A 166 26.03 -3.71 7.19
C GLU A 166 26.70 -2.49 7.84
N SER A 167 27.13 -1.50 7.04
CA SER A 167 27.79 -0.29 7.53
C SER A 167 26.84 0.76 8.08
N MET A 168 25.54 0.60 7.82
CA MET A 168 24.51 1.54 8.24
C MET A 168 24.14 1.34 9.72
N GLU A 169 24.06 2.43 10.47
CA GLU A 169 23.55 2.41 11.84
C GLU A 169 22.04 2.13 11.87
N ASP A 170 21.55 1.55 12.96
CA ASP A 170 20.12 1.22 13.10
C ASP A 170 19.21 2.45 12.99
N GLU A 171 19.67 3.62 13.43
CA GLU A 171 18.95 4.89 13.25
C GLU A 171 18.75 5.24 11.78
N ALA A 172 19.82 5.14 10.99
CA ALA A 172 19.79 5.41 9.55
C ALA A 172 18.95 4.36 8.79
N ARG A 173 18.96 3.10 9.27
CA ARG A 173 18.10 2.03 8.75
C ARG A 173 16.62 2.33 8.98
N VAL A 174 16.25 2.83 10.16
CA VAL A 174 14.88 3.28 10.45
C VAL A 174 14.50 4.45 9.54
N ASP A 175 15.37 5.43 9.37
CA ASP A 175 15.09 6.58 8.49
C ASP A 175 14.92 6.16 7.03
N LYS A 176 15.73 5.22 6.53
CA LYS A 176 15.58 4.60 5.20
C LYS A 176 14.22 3.91 5.06
N LEU A 177 13.80 3.19 6.10
CA LEU A 177 12.51 2.48 6.14
C LEU A 177 11.33 3.45 6.07
N PHE A 178 11.35 4.53 6.85
CA PHE A 178 10.33 5.58 6.83
C PHE A 178 10.27 6.31 5.49
N MET A 179 11.42 6.61 4.88
CA MET A 179 11.45 7.23 3.55
C MET A 179 10.81 6.31 2.50
N LYS A 180 11.04 5.00 2.58
CA LYS A 180 10.48 4.02 1.63
C LYS A 180 8.98 3.78 1.83
N LEU A 181 8.51 3.75 3.08
CA LEU A 181 7.11 3.46 3.41
C LEU A 181 6.20 4.70 3.35
N PHE A 182 6.69 5.84 3.82
CA PHE A 182 5.87 7.04 4.07
C PHE A 182 6.39 8.29 3.34
N GLY A 183 7.53 8.21 2.63
CA GLY A 183 8.07 9.35 1.88
C GLY A 183 8.64 10.47 2.75
N ARG A 184 8.91 10.21 4.03
CA ARG A 184 9.47 11.16 5.01
C ARG A 184 10.46 10.47 5.94
N VAL A 185 11.25 11.26 6.67
CA VAL A 185 12.13 10.75 7.73
C VAL A 185 11.32 10.44 9.00
N ALA A 186 11.79 9.51 9.83
CA ALA A 186 11.17 9.22 11.11
C ALA A 186 11.30 10.43 12.06
N ARG A 187 10.24 10.72 12.82
CA ARG A 187 10.32 11.68 13.93
C ARG A 187 11.09 11.06 15.09
N ASP A 188 11.70 11.87 15.96
CA ASP A 188 12.55 11.37 17.05
C ASP A 188 11.82 10.34 17.95
N GLY A 189 10.54 10.59 18.28
CA GLY A 189 9.73 9.65 19.06
C GLY A 189 9.38 8.35 18.31
N GLU A 190 9.20 8.43 16.99
CA GLU A 190 8.95 7.25 16.14
C GLU A 190 10.24 6.42 16.02
N ARG A 191 11.38 7.07 15.80
CA ARG A 191 12.70 6.43 15.75
C ARG A 191 13.01 5.69 17.04
N LEU A 192 12.85 6.36 18.18
CA LEU A 192 13.06 5.76 19.50
C LEU A 192 12.14 4.54 19.72
N SER A 193 10.88 4.64 19.32
CA SER A 193 9.92 3.52 19.45
C SER A 193 10.30 2.34 18.57
N CYS A 194 10.80 2.58 17.35
CA CYS A 194 11.26 1.53 16.44
C CYS A 194 12.49 0.79 16.99
N LEU A 195 13.47 1.53 17.50
CA LEU A 195 14.67 0.94 18.10
C LEU A 195 14.34 0.15 19.38
N SER A 196 13.45 0.69 20.21
CA SER A 196 12.96 -0.02 21.40
C SER A 196 12.22 -1.31 21.03
N HIS A 197 11.46 -1.31 19.93
CA HIS A 197 10.78 -2.52 19.44
C HIS A 197 11.78 -3.59 19.02
N ILE A 198 12.83 -3.21 18.28
CA ILE A 198 13.90 -4.14 17.86
C ILE A 198 14.60 -4.76 19.09
N ASP A 199 15.02 -3.94 20.06
CA ASP A 199 15.71 -4.42 21.28
C ASP A 199 14.82 -5.37 22.10
N GLN A 200 13.55 -5.03 22.30
CA GLN A 200 12.60 -5.90 23.00
C GLN A 200 12.38 -7.23 22.27
N TYR A 201 12.27 -7.19 20.94
CA TYR A 201 12.06 -8.39 20.14
C TYR A 201 13.29 -9.30 20.16
N GLN A 202 14.50 -8.74 20.09
CA GLN A 202 15.75 -9.49 20.21
C GLN A 202 15.88 -10.17 21.58
N LYS A 203 15.53 -9.47 22.67
CA LYS A 203 15.52 -10.05 24.02
C LYS A 203 14.54 -11.22 24.15
N ALA A 204 13.32 -11.07 23.62
CA ALA A 204 12.33 -12.15 23.63
C ALA A 204 12.78 -13.37 22.80
N LEU A 205 13.48 -13.15 21.68
CA LEU A 205 14.05 -14.23 20.87
C LEU A 205 15.22 -14.94 21.58
N ALA A 206 16.01 -14.21 22.38
CA ALA A 206 17.09 -14.78 23.18
C ALA A 206 16.59 -15.72 24.28
N GLU A 207 15.35 -15.52 24.76
CA GLU A 207 14.67 -16.40 25.72
C GLU A 207 13.97 -17.60 25.03
N SER A 208 13.96 -17.64 23.70
CA SER A 208 13.29 -18.67 22.88
C SER A 208 14.30 -19.64 22.24
N ASP A 209 13.85 -20.80 21.76
CA ASP A 209 14.67 -21.79 21.02
C ASP A 209 15.05 -21.36 19.58
N VAL A 210 15.06 -20.05 19.29
CA VAL A 210 15.38 -19.52 17.96
C VAL A 210 16.90 -19.32 17.83
N PRO A 211 17.55 -19.78 16.74
CA PRO A 211 18.99 -19.57 16.56
C PRO A 211 19.38 -18.09 16.55
N ALA A 212 20.45 -17.75 17.27
CA ALA A 212 20.95 -16.37 17.41
C ALA A 212 21.24 -15.67 16.08
N GLU A 213 21.66 -16.43 15.06
CA GLU A 213 21.96 -15.94 13.71
C GLU A 213 20.76 -15.25 13.03
N VAL A 214 19.53 -15.64 13.39
CA VAL A 214 18.31 -15.11 12.76
C VAL A 214 17.68 -13.98 13.58
N HIS A 215 18.15 -13.74 14.83
CA HIS A 215 17.50 -12.79 15.75
C HIS A 215 17.38 -11.38 15.17
N VAL A 216 18.45 -10.88 14.55
CA VAL A 216 18.46 -9.56 13.93
C VAL A 216 17.45 -9.50 12.79
N ALA A 217 17.51 -10.45 11.85
CA ALA A 217 16.62 -10.49 10.69
C ALA A 217 15.14 -10.59 11.11
N THR A 218 14.80 -11.45 12.06
CA THR A 218 13.42 -11.61 12.54
C THR A 218 12.91 -10.37 13.28
N SER A 219 13.77 -9.67 14.02
CA SER A 219 13.40 -8.45 14.73
C SER A 219 13.09 -7.30 13.75
N TRP A 220 13.90 -7.16 12.70
CA TRP A 220 13.64 -6.20 11.63
C TRP A 220 12.41 -6.56 10.80
N GLN A 221 12.17 -7.85 10.52
CA GLN A 221 10.96 -8.32 9.87
C GLN A 221 9.71 -7.99 10.70
N SER A 222 9.78 -8.17 12.03
CA SER A 222 8.72 -7.82 12.97
C SER A 222 8.40 -6.31 12.92
N LEU A 223 9.43 -5.46 12.96
CA LEU A 223 9.26 -4.00 12.80
C LEU A 223 8.62 -3.65 11.45
N CYS A 224 9.13 -4.21 10.35
CA CYS A 224 8.57 -3.98 9.01
C CYS A 224 7.09 -4.36 8.94
N ARG A 225 6.72 -5.51 9.49
CA ARG A 225 5.32 -5.97 9.57
C ARG A 225 4.44 -5.00 10.36
N ALA A 226 4.94 -4.47 11.48
CA ALA A 226 4.22 -3.49 12.29
C ALA A 226 3.99 -2.18 11.52
N LEU A 227 4.99 -1.69 10.80
CA LEU A 227 4.88 -0.47 9.98
C LEU A 227 3.95 -0.65 8.78
N LEU A 228 3.98 -1.80 8.10
CA LEU A 228 3.03 -2.12 7.03
C LEU A 228 1.59 -2.23 7.53
N ALA A 229 1.40 -2.60 8.80
CA ALA A 229 0.10 -2.65 9.47
C ALA A 229 -0.36 -1.29 10.03
N SER A 230 0.46 -0.25 9.94
CA SER A 230 0.11 1.09 10.43
C SER A 230 -0.95 1.76 9.55
N ASN A 231 -1.70 2.69 10.14
CA ASN A 231 -2.66 3.49 9.38
C ASN A 231 -1.97 4.34 8.31
N GLU A 232 -0.78 4.88 8.60
CA GLU A 232 -0.04 5.73 7.67
C GLU A 232 0.34 5.00 6.38
N PHE A 233 0.43 3.67 6.39
CA PHE A 233 0.67 2.90 5.17
C PHE A 233 -0.55 2.83 4.24
N ILE A 234 -1.77 2.91 4.79
CA ILE A 234 -3.01 2.72 4.02
C ILE A 234 -3.73 4.05 3.72
N TYR A 235 -3.39 5.13 4.41
CA TYR A 235 -3.99 6.45 4.21
C TYR A 235 -2.95 7.42 3.64
N LEU A 236 -3.33 8.12 2.57
CA LEU A 236 -2.56 9.24 2.02
C LEU A 236 -3.02 10.54 2.67
N ASP A 237 -2.03 11.29 3.17
CA ASP A 237 -2.16 12.57 3.87
C ASP A 237 -1.47 13.70 3.07
#